data_AF-A0A523XA35-F1
#
_entry.id   AF-A0A523XA35-F1
#
_cell.length_a   1.000
_cell.length_b   1.000
_cell.length_c   1.000
_cell.angle_alpha   90.00
_cell.angle_beta   90.00
_cell.angle_gamma   90.00
#
_symmetry.space_group_name_H-M   'P 1'
#
loop_
_entity.id
_entity.type
_entity.pdbx_description
1 polymer ?
#
loop_
_entity_poly.entity_id
_entity_poly.type
_entity_poly.pdbx_seq_one_letter_code
_entity_poly.pdbx_strand_id
1 'polypeptide(L)'
;LHFAIVDEADSVLIDEARTPLIISAEGDGVYDPDVYEHAVGFAKALARKEDYMVSQSERMVELTSQGKARVRDFDWTEAGLRANEEQREELVRQALVALHLFAKDKHYLIKDDKIQIIDEYTGRLMADRSWERGLHQLIEVKEGCEVTRHKETRARISYQRFFRRYLGLAGMTGTAREVAGELWSIYRMRVATIPTNRPMKREYLPDCVYATTEQRWEAVVKTVSDMHKKGRPVLVGTRSVEASEHLSGLMEKADLPHSVLNARQDKEEADIIAQAGQSGRITLATNMAGRGTDIRLGTGVAQLGGLHVIATERHEARRIDRQLFGRCGRQGDPGTSEAIISLEDELITVYIGRALRWLAAVTVRAPGSFVARWIGNVLFGRAQQAAERLHARMRHDLLKMDEQIGESLAFTGRPE
;
A
#
# COMPACT_ATOMS: atom_id res chain seq x y z
N LEU A 1 -15.70 7.21 -25.04
CA LEU A 1 -15.56 8.01 -23.81
C LEU A 1 -15.32 9.47 -24.21
N HIS A 2 -16.24 10.39 -23.88
CA HIS A 2 -16.20 11.76 -24.42
C HIS A 2 -15.44 12.74 -23.52
N PHE A 3 -15.94 13.01 -22.31
CA PHE A 3 -15.32 13.98 -21.41
C PHE A 3 -15.33 13.48 -19.96
N ALA A 4 -14.25 13.71 -19.23
CA ALA A 4 -14.16 13.43 -17.80
C ALA A 4 -13.59 14.64 -17.05
N ILE A 5 -14.20 14.95 -15.90
CA ILE A 5 -13.63 15.83 -14.89
C ILE A 5 -13.33 14.96 -13.67
N VAL A 6 -12.06 14.84 -13.33
CA VAL A 6 -11.61 14.03 -12.20
C VAL A 6 -11.49 14.95 -10.98
N ASP A 7 -12.39 14.79 -10.01
CA ASP A 7 -12.20 15.37 -8.70
C ASP A 7 -11.04 14.68 -7.98
N GLU A 8 -10.32 15.43 -7.14
CA GLU A 8 -9.18 14.93 -6.40
C GLU A 8 -8.12 14.27 -7.32
N ALA A 9 -7.87 14.94 -8.45
CA ALA A 9 -7.14 14.40 -9.59
C ALA A 9 -5.74 13.88 -9.26
N ASP A 10 -5.04 14.46 -8.29
CA ASP A 10 -3.72 13.97 -7.89
C ASP A 10 -3.79 12.62 -7.16
N SER A 11 -4.88 12.30 -6.46
CA SER A 11 -5.02 10.97 -5.89
C SER A 11 -5.43 9.94 -6.92
N VAL A 12 -6.45 10.24 -7.73
CA VAL A 12 -6.93 9.26 -8.72
C VAL A 12 -5.88 9.01 -9.81
N LEU A 13 -5.29 10.07 -10.36
CA LEU A 13 -4.42 9.96 -11.53
C LEU A 13 -2.94 9.68 -11.18
N ILE A 14 -2.54 9.81 -9.90
CA ILE A 14 -1.16 9.59 -9.45
C ILE A 14 -1.06 8.56 -8.32
N ASP A 15 -1.89 8.64 -7.26
CA ASP A 15 -1.80 7.67 -6.15
C ASP A 15 -2.39 6.31 -6.48
N GLU A 16 -3.64 6.28 -6.92
CA GLU A 16 -4.33 5.04 -7.30
C GLU A 16 -3.73 4.45 -8.57
N ALA A 17 -3.17 5.30 -9.43
CA ALA A 17 -2.48 4.89 -10.64
C ALA A 17 -1.15 4.13 -10.43
N ARG A 18 -0.82 3.75 -9.18
CA ARG A 18 0.29 2.85 -8.86
C ARG A 18 -0.05 1.38 -9.10
N THR A 19 -1.33 1.02 -9.03
CA THR A 19 -1.81 -0.34 -9.26
C THR A 19 -2.78 -0.35 -10.45
N PRO A 20 -2.75 -1.38 -11.29
CA PRO A 20 -3.72 -1.48 -12.37
C PRO A 20 -5.09 -1.90 -11.83
N LEU A 21 -6.15 -1.52 -12.55
CA LEU A 21 -7.49 -2.08 -12.32
C LEU A 21 -7.50 -3.51 -12.84
N ILE A 22 -7.88 -4.45 -11.98
CA ILE A 22 -7.91 -5.89 -12.28
C ILE A 22 -9.31 -6.39 -11.97
N ILE A 23 -9.93 -7.06 -12.95
CA ILE A 23 -11.11 -7.88 -12.74
C ILE A 23 -10.63 -9.32 -12.66
N SER A 24 -10.72 -9.89 -11.46
CA SER A 24 -10.48 -11.30 -11.24
C SER A 24 -11.81 -12.03 -11.17
N ALA A 25 -11.87 -13.21 -11.78
CA ALA A 25 -12.91 -14.18 -11.49
C ALA A 25 -12.33 -15.29 -10.63
N GLU A 26 -13.17 -15.99 -9.87
CA GLU A 26 -12.84 -17.37 -9.53
C GLU A 26 -12.65 -18.08 -10.88
N GLY A 27 -11.40 -18.46 -11.16
CA GLY A 27 -11.17 -19.38 -12.24
C GLY A 27 -11.69 -20.73 -11.78
N ASP A 28 -12.22 -21.51 -12.72
CA ASP A 28 -12.06 -22.95 -12.58
C ASP A 28 -10.53 -23.13 -12.46
N GLY A 29 -10.06 -23.66 -11.33
CA GLY A 29 -8.65 -24.01 -11.21
C GLY A 29 -8.25 -24.80 -12.45
N VAL A 30 -6.97 -24.77 -12.83
CA VAL A 30 -6.51 -25.60 -13.98
C VAL A 30 -7.01 -27.04 -13.81
N TYR A 31 -7.09 -27.48 -12.55
CA TYR A 31 -7.71 -28.73 -12.13
C TYR A 31 -8.53 -28.55 -10.84
N ASP A 32 -9.44 -29.48 -10.59
CA ASP A 32 -10.16 -29.61 -9.32
C ASP A 32 -9.19 -29.96 -8.17
N PRO A 33 -9.52 -29.61 -6.90
CA PRO A 33 -8.69 -29.96 -5.73
C PRO A 33 -8.28 -31.44 -5.69
N ASP A 34 -9.20 -32.34 -6.02
CA ASP A 34 -8.97 -33.80 -6.06
C ASP A 34 -7.82 -34.18 -7.00
N VAL A 35 -7.64 -33.47 -8.11
CA VAL A 35 -6.55 -33.72 -9.06
C VAL A 35 -5.19 -33.43 -8.42
N TYR A 36 -5.09 -32.35 -7.64
CA TYR A 36 -3.84 -32.01 -6.95
C TYR A 36 -3.53 -33.04 -5.85
N GLU A 37 -4.54 -33.54 -5.13
CA GLU A 37 -4.38 -34.61 -4.15
C GLU A 37 -3.84 -35.91 -4.79
N HIS A 38 -4.44 -36.34 -5.89
CA HIS A 38 -3.99 -37.53 -6.63
C HIS A 38 -2.59 -37.34 -7.21
N ALA A 39 -2.28 -36.16 -7.74
CA ALA A 39 -0.95 -35.86 -8.28
C ALA A 39 0.14 -35.89 -7.18
N VAL A 40 -0.12 -35.31 -6.01
CA VAL A 40 0.82 -35.37 -4.87
C VAL A 40 0.93 -36.80 -4.33
N GLY A 41 -0.18 -37.53 -4.23
CA GLY A 41 -0.20 -38.94 -3.84
C GLY A 41 0.63 -39.82 -4.78
N PHE A 42 0.43 -39.67 -6.09
CA PHE A 42 1.20 -40.38 -7.11
C PHE A 42 2.68 -39.98 -7.08
N ALA A 43 3.00 -38.69 -6.98
CA ALA A 43 4.38 -38.21 -6.90
C ALA A 43 5.13 -38.76 -5.67
N LYS A 44 4.44 -38.95 -4.53
CA LYS A 44 5.01 -39.62 -3.34
C LYS A 44 5.33 -41.11 -3.57
N ALA A 45 4.65 -41.76 -4.52
CA ALA A 45 4.86 -43.18 -4.87
C ALA A 45 5.91 -43.41 -5.97
N LEU A 46 6.49 -42.34 -6.54
CA LEU A 46 7.60 -42.42 -7.48
C LEU A 46 8.94 -42.56 -6.73
N ALA A 47 9.84 -43.35 -7.30
CA ALA A 47 11.16 -43.61 -6.72
C ALA A 47 12.22 -42.64 -7.29
N ARG A 48 12.93 -41.95 -6.39
CA ARG A 48 14.04 -41.05 -6.76
C ARG A 48 15.19 -41.85 -7.40
N LYS A 49 15.76 -41.32 -8.49
CA LYS A 49 16.81 -41.92 -9.35
C LYS A 49 16.33 -43.05 -10.27
N GLU A 50 15.12 -43.56 -10.10
CA GLU A 50 14.51 -44.54 -11.01
C GLU A 50 13.45 -43.85 -11.88
N ASP A 51 12.47 -43.22 -11.25
CA ASP A 51 11.35 -42.55 -11.94
C ASP A 51 11.64 -41.06 -12.23
N TYR A 52 12.47 -40.41 -11.41
CA TYR A 52 12.81 -39.00 -11.57
C TYR A 52 14.18 -38.64 -11.00
N MET A 53 14.78 -37.59 -11.54
CA MET A 53 16.01 -36.98 -11.08
C MET A 53 15.74 -35.59 -10.51
N VAL A 54 16.39 -35.26 -9.39
CA VAL A 54 16.28 -33.94 -8.73
C VAL A 54 17.62 -33.25 -8.80
N SER A 55 17.68 -32.14 -9.54
CA SER A 55 18.82 -31.22 -9.59
C SER A 55 18.58 -30.10 -8.59
N GLN A 56 19.24 -30.17 -7.43
CA GLN A 56 19.09 -29.12 -6.40
C GLN A 56 19.79 -27.81 -6.80
N SER A 57 20.89 -27.88 -7.56
CA SER A 57 21.62 -26.72 -8.07
C SER A 57 20.81 -25.91 -9.07
N GLU A 58 20.04 -26.59 -9.93
CA GLU A 58 19.23 -25.96 -10.97
C GLU A 58 17.76 -25.80 -10.57
N ARG A 59 17.40 -26.28 -9.37
CA ARG A 59 16.02 -26.33 -8.86
C ARG A 59 15.05 -26.92 -9.88
N MET A 60 15.45 -28.04 -10.47
CA MET A 60 14.66 -28.73 -11.48
C MET A 60 14.44 -30.19 -11.11
N VAL A 61 13.27 -30.71 -11.51
CA VAL A 61 12.97 -32.14 -11.51
C VAL A 61 12.74 -32.57 -12.94
N GLU A 62 13.39 -33.67 -13.34
CA GLU A 62 13.21 -34.30 -14.64
C GLU A 62 12.68 -35.73 -14.44
N LEU A 63 11.65 -36.10 -15.21
CA LEU A 63 11.13 -37.46 -15.25
C LEU A 63 12.04 -38.32 -16.14
N THR A 64 12.38 -39.52 -15.68
CA THR A 64 13.07 -40.51 -16.52
C THR A 64 12.08 -41.16 -17.50
N SER A 65 12.56 -41.91 -18.49
CA SER A 65 11.69 -42.69 -19.38
C SER A 65 10.77 -43.66 -18.62
N GLN A 66 11.24 -44.20 -17.48
CA GLN A 66 10.44 -45.05 -16.60
C GLN A 66 9.36 -44.24 -15.88
N GLY A 67 9.70 -43.08 -15.31
CA GLY A 67 8.73 -42.20 -14.68
C GLY A 67 7.64 -41.73 -15.65
N LYS A 68 8.01 -41.36 -16.88
CA LYS A 68 7.05 -41.01 -17.94
C LYS A 68 6.12 -42.17 -18.28
N ALA A 69 6.63 -43.39 -18.39
CA ALA A 69 5.81 -44.58 -18.59
C ALA A 69 4.82 -44.79 -17.44
N ARG A 70 5.26 -44.64 -16.17
CA ARG A 70 4.38 -44.73 -15.01
C ARG A 70 3.29 -43.64 -15.01
N VAL A 71 3.62 -42.40 -15.39
CA VAL A 71 2.64 -41.30 -15.50
C VAL A 71 1.57 -41.61 -16.54
N ARG A 72 1.98 -42.18 -17.69
CA ARG A 72 1.06 -42.57 -18.77
C ARG A 72 0.13 -43.70 -18.36
N ASP A 73 0.67 -44.70 -17.67
CA ASP A 73 -0.06 -45.92 -17.30
C ASP A 73 -0.90 -45.75 -16.01
N PHE A 74 -0.74 -44.63 -15.30
CA PHE A 74 -1.55 -44.29 -14.11
C PHE A 74 -2.99 -43.95 -14.50
N ASP A 75 -3.95 -44.45 -13.70
CA ASP A 75 -5.36 -44.16 -13.92
C ASP A 75 -5.75 -42.80 -13.34
N TRP A 76 -5.87 -41.82 -14.24
CA TRP A 76 -6.28 -40.46 -13.91
C TRP A 76 -7.81 -40.27 -13.88
N THR A 77 -8.59 -41.31 -14.17
CA THR A 77 -10.05 -41.21 -14.25
C THR A 77 -10.71 -40.99 -12.89
N GLU A 78 -10.17 -41.59 -11.82
CA GLU A 78 -10.62 -41.36 -10.44
C GLU A 78 -10.46 -39.91 -10.00
N ALA A 79 -9.40 -39.24 -10.48
CA ALA A 79 -9.14 -37.83 -10.23
C ALA A 79 -9.99 -36.88 -11.10
N GLY A 80 -10.75 -37.40 -12.08
CA GLY A 80 -11.48 -36.57 -13.05
C GLY A 80 -10.61 -35.80 -14.06
N LEU A 81 -9.29 -36.10 -14.11
CA LEU A 81 -8.35 -35.34 -14.93
C LEU A 81 -8.46 -35.69 -16.43
N ARG A 82 -9.00 -34.75 -17.21
CA ARG A 82 -9.05 -34.82 -18.69
C ARG A 82 -7.91 -34.03 -19.33
N ALA A 83 -6.68 -34.52 -19.13
CA ALA A 83 -5.47 -33.89 -19.65
C ALA A 83 -4.69 -34.81 -20.60
N ASN A 84 -3.94 -34.23 -21.54
CA ASN A 84 -3.03 -34.97 -22.42
C ASN A 84 -1.77 -35.45 -21.66
N GLU A 85 -0.96 -36.31 -22.29
CA GLU A 85 0.24 -36.91 -21.65
C GLU A 85 1.22 -35.84 -21.15
N GLU A 86 1.46 -34.79 -21.94
CA GLU A 86 2.35 -33.67 -21.58
C GLU A 86 1.86 -32.89 -20.35
N GLN A 87 0.56 -32.62 -20.26
CA GLN A 87 -0.05 -31.94 -19.12
C GLN A 87 0.01 -32.80 -17.84
N ARG A 88 -0.15 -34.12 -17.95
CA ARG A 88 0.00 -35.06 -16.83
C ARG A 88 1.46 -35.10 -16.35
N GLU A 89 2.40 -35.18 -17.29
CA GLU A 89 3.83 -35.11 -16.99
C GLU A 89 4.17 -33.80 -16.28
N GLU A 90 3.66 -32.67 -16.76
CA GLU A 90 3.90 -31.37 -16.15
C GLU A 90 3.34 -31.28 -14.73
N LEU A 91 2.11 -31.76 -14.52
CA LEU A 91 1.48 -31.76 -13.20
C LEU A 91 2.27 -32.60 -12.19
N VAL A 92 2.69 -33.82 -12.58
CA VAL A 92 3.51 -34.69 -11.74
C VAL A 92 4.89 -34.08 -11.48
N ARG A 93 5.48 -33.44 -12.49
CA ARG A 93 6.75 -32.71 -12.34
C ARG A 93 6.62 -31.58 -11.33
N GLN A 94 5.56 -30.77 -11.40
CA GLN A 94 5.29 -29.72 -10.41
C GLN A 94 5.04 -30.30 -9.01
N ALA A 95 4.34 -31.44 -8.90
CA ALA A 95 4.13 -32.11 -7.61
C ALA A 95 5.46 -32.56 -6.99
N LEU A 96 6.37 -33.13 -7.80
CA LEU A 96 7.72 -33.48 -7.35
C LEU A 96 8.56 -32.26 -6.97
N VAL A 97 8.42 -31.14 -7.69
CA VAL A 97 9.04 -29.86 -7.32
C VAL A 97 8.52 -29.38 -5.95
N ALA A 98 7.20 -29.37 -5.74
CA ALA A 98 6.59 -29.01 -4.46
C ALA A 98 7.10 -29.88 -3.32
N LEU A 99 7.20 -31.20 -3.55
CA LEU A 99 7.66 -32.17 -2.55
C LEU A 99 9.13 -32.01 -2.19
N HIS A 100 10.02 -31.87 -3.18
CA HIS A 100 11.47 -32.00 -2.98
C HIS A 100 12.28 -30.70 -2.99
N LEU A 101 11.76 -29.64 -3.62
CA LEU A 101 12.50 -28.38 -3.76
C LEU A 101 11.95 -27.27 -2.85
N PHE A 102 10.68 -27.36 -2.46
CA PHE A 102 10.05 -26.42 -1.54
C PHE A 102 9.97 -27.01 -0.14
N ALA A 103 10.25 -26.17 0.86
CA ALA A 103 10.39 -26.60 2.25
C ALA A 103 9.79 -25.55 3.18
N LYS A 104 9.03 -26.03 4.16
CA LYS A 104 8.48 -25.24 5.27
C LYS A 104 9.61 -24.54 6.03
N ASP A 105 9.34 -23.32 6.50
CA ASP A 105 10.24 -22.43 7.24
C ASP A 105 11.47 -21.93 6.46
N LYS A 106 11.58 -22.30 5.17
CA LYS A 106 12.58 -21.78 4.25
C LYS A 106 11.97 -21.03 3.08
N HIS A 107 10.97 -21.63 2.44
CA HIS A 107 10.34 -21.08 1.23
C HIS A 107 8.89 -20.60 1.51
N TYR A 108 8.23 -21.17 2.51
CA TYR A 108 6.91 -20.75 2.98
C TYR A 108 6.74 -20.97 4.48
N LEU A 109 5.77 -20.27 5.06
CA LEU A 109 5.21 -20.49 6.38
C LEU A 109 3.74 -20.92 6.25
N ILE A 110 3.23 -21.68 7.22
CA ILE A 110 1.80 -21.96 7.36
C ILE A 110 1.26 -21.03 8.44
N LYS A 111 0.29 -20.18 8.12
CA LYS A 111 -0.38 -19.30 9.07
C LYS A 111 -1.86 -19.20 8.74
N ASP A 112 -2.71 -19.37 9.76
CA ASP A 112 -4.18 -19.36 9.62
C ASP A 112 -4.67 -20.36 8.56
N ASP A 113 -4.07 -21.56 8.55
CA ASP A 113 -4.29 -22.64 7.56
C ASP A 113 -4.03 -22.25 6.10
N LYS A 114 -3.19 -21.24 5.87
CA LYS A 114 -2.77 -20.77 4.54
C LYS A 114 -1.27 -20.75 4.37
N ILE A 115 -0.83 -21.05 3.15
CA ILE A 115 0.58 -20.97 2.74
C ILE A 115 0.96 -19.51 2.45
N GLN A 116 1.96 -19.00 3.17
CA GLN A 116 2.53 -17.67 2.93
C GLN A 116 3.96 -17.80 2.43
N ILE A 117 4.25 -17.18 1.28
CA ILE A 117 5.59 -17.24 0.66
C ILE A 117 6.59 -16.45 1.51
N ILE A 118 7.78 -16.99 1.72
CA ILE A 118 8.92 -16.30 2.31
C ILE A 118 9.85 -15.87 1.17
N ASP A 119 10.17 -14.58 1.08
CA ASP A 119 11.24 -14.10 0.21
C ASP A 119 12.59 -14.61 0.72
N GLU A 120 13.28 -15.44 -0.08
CA GLU A 120 14.54 -16.06 0.28
C GLU A 120 15.69 -15.06 0.52
N TYR A 121 15.61 -13.87 -0.07
CA TYR A 121 16.65 -12.85 0.06
C TYR A 121 16.42 -11.95 1.27
N THR A 122 15.16 -11.65 1.58
CA THR A 122 14.80 -10.67 2.61
C THR A 122 14.20 -11.28 3.87
N GLY A 123 13.79 -12.55 3.83
CA GLY A 123 13.06 -13.24 4.89
C GLY A 123 11.65 -12.69 5.14
N ARG A 124 11.15 -11.80 4.28
CA ARG A 124 9.84 -11.16 4.43
C ARG A 124 8.72 -12.10 3.97
N LEU A 125 7.61 -12.05 4.69
CA LEU A 125 6.38 -12.75 4.30
C LEU A 125 5.67 -12.01 3.17
N MET A 126 5.23 -12.76 2.17
CA MET A 126 4.53 -12.28 0.98
C MET A 126 3.15 -12.94 0.91
N ALA A 127 2.26 -12.57 1.86
CA ALA A 127 0.96 -13.22 2.05
C ALA A 127 0.02 -13.13 0.84
N ASP A 128 0.16 -12.10 0.01
CA ASP A 128 -0.69 -11.87 -1.18
C ASP A 128 -0.10 -12.46 -2.46
N ARG A 129 0.96 -13.26 -2.37
CA ARG A 129 1.59 -13.91 -3.52
C ARG A 129 1.34 -15.40 -3.51
N SER A 130 1.06 -15.95 -4.68
CA SER A 130 1.00 -17.38 -4.94
C SER A 130 2.03 -17.77 -6.00
N TRP A 131 2.47 -19.03 -5.97
CA TRP A 131 3.26 -19.60 -7.05
C TRP A 131 2.35 -19.96 -8.23
N GLU A 132 2.86 -19.78 -9.45
CA GLU A 132 2.12 -20.04 -10.68
C GLU A 132 2.01 -21.54 -11.02
N ARG A 133 1.22 -21.86 -12.05
CA ARG A 133 1.09 -23.20 -12.66
C ARG A 133 0.67 -24.32 -11.68
N GLY A 134 -0.14 -23.99 -10.68
CA GLY A 134 -0.65 -24.96 -9.71
C GLY A 134 0.35 -25.34 -8.61
N LEU A 135 1.56 -24.77 -8.61
CA LEU A 135 2.59 -25.10 -7.61
C LEU A 135 2.16 -24.70 -6.19
N HIS A 136 1.44 -23.58 -6.04
CA HIS A 136 0.93 -23.16 -4.74
C HIS A 136 -0.09 -24.18 -4.19
N GLN A 137 -1.04 -24.59 -5.02
CA GLN A 137 -2.05 -25.61 -4.68
C GLN A 137 -1.40 -26.95 -4.31
N LEU A 138 -0.37 -27.37 -5.05
CA LEU A 138 0.40 -28.58 -4.73
C LEU A 138 1.13 -28.49 -3.37
N ILE A 139 1.58 -27.30 -2.97
CA ILE A 139 2.17 -27.06 -1.65
C ILE A 139 1.08 -27.05 -0.56
N GLU A 140 -0.08 -26.44 -0.81
CA GLU A 140 -1.25 -26.50 0.09
C GLU A 140 -1.64 -27.97 0.37
N VAL A 141 -1.79 -28.78 -0.69
CA VAL A 141 -2.05 -30.23 -0.58
C VAL A 141 -0.94 -30.98 0.15
N LYS A 142 0.34 -30.66 -0.15
CA LYS A 142 1.49 -31.29 0.51
C LYS A 142 1.43 -31.11 2.03
N GLU A 143 1.02 -29.93 2.50
CA GLU A 143 0.98 -29.58 3.92
C GLU A 143 -0.40 -29.84 4.56
N GLY A 144 -1.41 -30.25 3.78
CA GLY A 144 -2.76 -30.56 4.25
C GLY A 144 -3.64 -29.34 4.52
N CYS A 145 -3.34 -28.20 3.89
CA CYS A 145 -4.18 -26.99 3.93
C CYS A 145 -5.32 -27.05 2.92
N GLU A 146 -6.38 -26.28 3.14
CA GLU A 146 -7.49 -26.12 2.18
C GLU A 146 -6.96 -25.56 0.85
N VAL A 147 -7.28 -26.23 -0.27
CA VAL A 147 -6.79 -25.85 -1.60
C VAL A 147 -7.48 -24.57 -2.05
N THR A 148 -6.71 -23.50 -2.18
CA THR A 148 -7.25 -22.20 -2.59
C THR A 148 -7.54 -22.21 -4.09
N ARG A 149 -8.79 -21.91 -4.46
CA ARG A 149 -9.17 -21.74 -5.88
C ARG A 149 -8.36 -20.61 -6.52
N HIS A 150 -7.80 -20.90 -7.69
CA HIS A 150 -7.01 -19.93 -8.43
C HIS A 150 -7.89 -18.77 -8.90
N LYS A 151 -7.50 -17.53 -8.54
CA LYS A 151 -8.12 -16.32 -9.09
C LYS A 151 -7.47 -15.98 -10.42
N GLU A 152 -8.21 -16.15 -11.51
CA GLU A 152 -7.73 -15.78 -12.84
C GLU A 152 -8.04 -14.30 -13.12
N THR A 153 -7.06 -13.57 -13.64
CA THR A 153 -7.29 -12.19 -14.12
C THR A 153 -8.01 -12.23 -15.47
N ARG A 154 -9.28 -11.84 -15.49
CA ARG A 154 -10.10 -11.79 -16.73
C ARG A 154 -9.82 -10.55 -17.56
N ALA A 155 -9.65 -9.42 -16.89
CA ALA A 155 -9.36 -8.15 -17.55
C ALA A 155 -8.45 -7.30 -16.66
N ARG A 156 -7.59 -6.53 -17.31
CA ARG A 156 -6.69 -5.61 -16.64
C ARG A 156 -6.53 -4.34 -17.46
N ILE A 157 -6.56 -3.18 -16.82
CA ILE A 157 -6.23 -1.89 -17.43
C ILE A 157 -5.64 -0.95 -16.38
N SER A 158 -4.55 -0.25 -16.68
CA SER A 158 -4.08 0.82 -15.81
C SER A 158 -5.01 2.04 -15.81
N TYR A 159 -5.02 2.78 -14.69
CA TYR A 159 -5.71 4.07 -14.59
C TYR A 159 -5.25 5.04 -15.68
N GLN A 160 -3.94 5.07 -15.95
CA GLN A 160 -3.32 5.88 -17.00
C GLN A 160 -3.96 5.59 -18.35
N ARG A 161 -4.00 4.32 -18.75
CA ARG A 161 -4.56 3.91 -20.04
C ARG A 161 -6.06 4.16 -20.10
N PHE A 162 -6.80 3.89 -19.02
CA PHE A 162 -8.24 4.13 -18.96
C PHE A 162 -8.59 5.60 -19.20
N PHE A 163 -7.98 6.53 -18.45
CA PHE A 163 -8.30 7.96 -18.57
C PHE A 163 -7.81 8.59 -19.87
N ARG A 164 -6.74 8.05 -20.50
CA ARG A 164 -6.28 8.48 -21.83
C ARG A 164 -7.27 8.17 -22.97
N ARG A 165 -8.31 7.36 -22.73
CA ARG A 165 -9.35 7.07 -23.73
C ARG A 165 -10.42 8.16 -23.85
N TYR A 166 -10.49 9.10 -22.91
CA TYR A 166 -11.41 10.23 -22.99
C TYR A 166 -10.92 11.26 -24.02
N LEU A 167 -11.82 11.77 -24.87
CA LEU A 167 -11.49 12.82 -25.83
C LEU A 167 -11.08 14.14 -25.14
N GLY A 168 -11.70 14.45 -24.00
CA GLY A 168 -11.25 15.52 -23.13
C GLY A 168 -11.18 15.07 -21.67
N LEU A 169 -10.12 15.49 -21.00
CA LEU A 169 -9.84 15.16 -19.61
C LEU A 169 -9.46 16.45 -18.86
N ALA A 170 -10.19 16.72 -17.80
CA ALA A 170 -9.94 17.79 -16.86
C ALA A 170 -9.89 17.23 -15.44
N GLY A 171 -9.41 18.02 -14.49
CA GLY A 171 -9.41 17.62 -13.09
C GLY A 171 -9.17 18.78 -12.15
N MET A 172 -9.50 18.58 -10.89
CA MET A 172 -9.36 19.56 -9.82
C MET A 172 -8.74 18.93 -8.58
N THR A 173 -7.91 19.69 -7.88
CA THR A 173 -7.27 19.30 -6.61
C THR A 173 -6.54 20.51 -6.02
N GLY A 174 -6.32 20.52 -4.71
CA GLY A 174 -5.49 21.52 -4.03
C GLY A 174 -3.97 21.34 -4.22
N THR A 175 -3.52 20.20 -4.75
CA THR A 175 -2.09 19.78 -4.68
C THR A 175 -1.48 19.26 -6.00
N ALA A 176 -1.97 19.74 -7.15
CA ALA A 176 -1.46 19.31 -8.47
C ALA A 176 -0.10 19.89 -8.88
N ARG A 177 0.38 20.98 -8.24
CA ARG A 177 1.56 21.73 -8.74
C ARG A 177 2.82 20.86 -8.77
N GLU A 178 3.02 20.04 -7.75
CA GLU A 178 4.19 19.17 -7.60
C GLU A 178 4.23 18.05 -8.64
N VAL A 179 3.05 17.60 -9.08
CA VAL A 179 2.88 16.49 -10.05
C VAL A 179 2.58 17.00 -11.47
N ALA A 180 2.69 18.31 -11.71
CA ALA A 180 2.34 18.93 -12.99
C ALA A 180 3.11 18.34 -14.18
N GLY A 181 4.41 18.00 -13.99
CA GLY A 181 5.22 17.37 -15.02
C GLY A 181 4.71 15.98 -15.41
N GLU A 182 4.25 15.20 -14.42
CA GLU A 182 3.70 13.85 -14.63
C GLU A 182 2.31 13.90 -15.26
N LEU A 183 1.45 14.83 -14.79
CA LEU A 183 0.13 15.08 -15.40
C LEU A 183 0.26 15.48 -16.88
N TRP A 184 1.28 16.28 -17.23
CA TRP A 184 1.55 16.63 -18.61
C TRP A 184 2.17 15.49 -19.43
N SER A 185 3.11 14.73 -18.86
CA SER A 185 3.80 13.67 -19.60
C SER A 185 2.87 12.50 -19.92
N ILE A 186 1.98 12.13 -18.99
CA ILE A 186 1.08 10.97 -19.12
C ILE A 186 -0.28 11.37 -19.72
N TYR A 187 -0.92 12.40 -19.17
CA TYR A 187 -2.32 12.74 -19.49
C TYR A 187 -2.46 13.99 -20.37
N ARG A 188 -1.35 14.67 -20.70
CA ARG A 188 -1.34 15.95 -21.43
C ARG A 188 -2.18 17.04 -20.75
N MET A 189 -2.31 16.96 -19.43
CA MET A 189 -3.04 17.93 -18.62
C MET A 189 -2.10 19.03 -18.13
N ARG A 190 -2.42 20.29 -18.41
CA ARG A 190 -1.71 21.44 -17.84
C ARG A 190 -2.30 21.78 -16.47
N VAL A 191 -1.45 22.16 -15.53
CA VAL A 191 -1.88 22.59 -14.19
C VAL A 191 -1.92 24.12 -14.14
N ALA A 192 -3.10 24.67 -13.86
CA ALA A 192 -3.30 26.08 -13.59
C ALA A 192 -3.58 26.27 -12.09
N THR A 193 -2.86 27.18 -11.43
CA THR A 193 -3.12 27.52 -10.03
C THR A 193 -4.18 28.60 -9.95
N ILE A 194 -5.33 28.27 -9.37
CA ILE A 194 -6.42 29.23 -9.15
C ILE A 194 -6.13 30.00 -7.85
N PRO A 195 -6.18 31.35 -7.85
CA PRO A 195 -6.04 32.15 -6.63
C PRO A 195 -7.10 31.78 -5.58
N THR A 196 -6.75 31.85 -4.31
CA THR A 196 -7.71 31.60 -3.23
C THR A 196 -8.72 32.75 -3.13
N ASN A 197 -9.97 32.43 -2.79
CA ASN A 197 -11.04 33.42 -2.61
C ASN A 197 -10.70 34.48 -1.55
N ARG A 198 -10.01 34.06 -0.48
CA ARG A 198 -9.55 34.93 0.61
C ARG A 198 -8.06 34.69 0.86
N PRO A 199 -7.33 35.68 1.41
CA PRO A 199 -5.93 35.50 1.80
C PRO A 199 -5.78 34.38 2.82
N MET A 200 -4.80 33.50 2.60
CA MET A 200 -4.52 32.39 3.51
C MET A 200 -3.78 32.90 4.76
N LYS A 201 -4.33 32.59 5.94
CA LYS A 201 -3.78 32.98 7.26
C LYS A 201 -3.24 31.79 8.07
N ARG A 202 -3.09 30.62 7.44
CA ARG A 202 -2.57 29.42 8.11
C ARG A 202 -1.09 29.60 8.41
N GLU A 203 -0.70 29.27 9.63
CA GLU A 203 0.69 29.27 10.06
C GLU A 203 1.25 27.84 10.08
N TYR A 204 2.42 27.67 9.49
CA TYR A 204 3.18 26.43 9.55
C TYR A 204 4.15 26.51 10.71
N LEU A 205 3.83 25.81 11.80
CA LEU A 205 4.71 25.73 12.94
C LEU A 205 5.94 24.87 12.62
N PRO A 206 7.04 25.09 13.34
CA PRO A 206 8.23 24.26 13.26
C PRO A 206 7.95 22.77 13.45
N ASP A 207 8.47 21.94 12.55
CA ASP A 207 8.53 20.49 12.77
C ASP A 207 9.28 20.15 14.06
N CYS A 208 8.68 19.27 14.88
CA CYS A 208 9.29 18.72 16.07
C CYS A 208 9.82 17.31 15.78
N VAL A 209 11.14 17.14 15.87
CA VAL A 209 11.84 15.89 15.53
C VAL A 209 12.28 15.22 16.82
N TYR A 210 11.86 13.97 17.01
CA TYR A 210 12.17 13.12 18.16
C TYR A 210 13.09 11.97 17.75
N ALA A 211 13.86 11.47 18.71
CA ALA A 211 14.77 10.36 18.48
C ALA A 211 14.02 9.02 18.40
N THR A 212 13.02 8.83 19.27
CA THR A 212 12.22 7.60 19.34
C THR A 212 10.73 7.84 19.13
N THR A 213 10.04 6.77 18.74
CA THR A 213 8.61 6.75 18.48
C THR A 213 7.78 7.03 19.74
N GLU A 214 8.23 6.53 20.90
CA GLU A 214 7.58 6.75 22.20
C GLU A 214 7.64 8.22 22.60
N GLN A 215 8.80 8.86 22.48
CA GLN A 215 8.96 10.29 22.79
C GLN A 215 8.06 11.16 21.91
N ARG A 216 7.93 10.79 20.63
CA ARG A 216 7.00 11.45 19.71
C ARG A 216 5.55 11.29 20.20
N TRP A 217 5.13 10.10 20.58
CA TRP A 217 3.75 9.87 21.05
C TRP A 217 3.42 10.66 22.32
N GLU A 218 4.33 10.68 23.29
CA GLU A 218 4.19 11.52 24.49
C GLU A 218 4.05 13.00 24.13
N ALA A 219 4.84 13.49 23.17
CA ALA A 219 4.77 14.86 22.71
C ALA A 219 3.46 15.19 21.97
N VAL A 220 2.94 14.27 21.14
CA VAL A 220 1.64 14.42 20.47
C VAL A 220 0.53 14.53 21.51
N VAL A 221 0.47 13.60 22.47
CA VAL A 221 -0.57 13.61 23.53
C VAL A 221 -0.48 14.88 24.37
N LYS A 222 0.73 15.30 24.73
CA LYS A 222 0.95 16.56 25.46
C LYS A 222 0.42 17.76 24.67
N THR A 223 0.74 17.85 23.38
CA THR A 223 0.34 18.97 22.55
C THR A 223 -1.17 19.01 22.34
N VAL A 224 -1.79 17.85 22.12
CA VAL A 224 -3.26 17.71 22.05
C VAL A 224 -3.90 18.14 23.37
N SER A 225 -3.36 17.70 24.51
CA SER A 225 -3.85 18.09 25.84
C SER A 225 -3.78 19.61 26.05
N ASP A 226 -2.66 20.24 25.68
CA ASP A 226 -2.46 21.68 25.83
C ASP A 226 -3.40 22.52 24.95
N MET A 227 -3.73 22.03 23.75
CA MET A 227 -4.70 22.67 22.87
C MET A 227 -6.14 22.43 23.34
N HIS A 228 -6.45 21.22 23.78
CA HIS A 228 -7.76 20.84 24.31
C HIS A 228 -8.12 21.63 25.56
N LYS A 229 -7.17 21.82 26.49
CA LYS A 229 -7.33 22.69 27.69
C LYS A 229 -7.68 24.13 27.34
N LYS A 230 -7.24 24.63 26.18
CA LYS A 230 -7.57 25.97 25.66
C LYS A 230 -8.91 26.00 24.92
N GLY A 231 -9.60 24.86 24.78
CA GLY A 231 -10.83 24.73 24.00
C GLY A 231 -10.60 24.74 22.48
N ARG A 232 -9.35 24.60 22.02
CA ARG A 232 -9.01 24.65 20.60
C ARG A 232 -9.17 23.26 19.96
N PRO A 233 -9.86 23.14 18.81
CA PRO A 233 -9.99 21.86 18.13
C PRO A 233 -8.68 21.38 17.51
N VAL A 234 -8.48 20.07 17.53
CA VAL A 234 -7.29 19.41 17.01
C VAL A 234 -7.67 18.27 16.07
N LEU A 235 -7.07 18.27 14.88
CA LEU A 235 -7.09 17.16 13.94
C LEU A 235 -5.70 16.53 13.91
N VAL A 236 -5.60 15.24 14.23
CA VAL A 236 -4.35 14.50 14.20
C VAL A 236 -4.39 13.49 13.07
N GLY A 237 -3.46 13.60 12.13
CA GLY A 237 -3.30 12.68 11.01
C GLY A 237 -2.23 11.63 11.30
N THR A 238 -2.61 10.35 11.18
CA THR A 238 -1.69 9.19 11.26
C THR A 238 -1.57 8.50 9.90
N ARG A 239 -0.56 7.65 9.68
CA ARG A 239 -0.38 6.91 8.41
C ARG A 239 -1.09 5.55 8.37
N SER A 240 -1.36 4.95 9.54
CA SER A 240 -1.96 3.62 9.62
C SER A 240 -3.06 3.55 10.68
N VAL A 241 -3.95 2.57 10.53
CA VAL A 241 -4.99 2.25 11.51
C VAL A 241 -4.37 1.87 12.85
N GLU A 242 -3.34 1.03 12.83
CA GLU A 242 -2.59 0.63 14.04
C GLU A 242 -2.04 1.83 14.81
N ALA A 243 -1.43 2.80 14.11
CA ALA A 243 -0.91 4.01 14.75
C ALA A 243 -2.03 4.87 15.35
N SER A 244 -3.21 4.90 14.71
CA SER A 244 -4.38 5.61 15.22
C SER A 244 -5.00 4.93 16.44
N GLU A 245 -5.13 3.61 16.43
CA GLU A 245 -5.60 2.82 17.58
C GLU A 245 -4.64 2.92 18.76
N HIS A 246 -3.32 2.88 18.49
CA HIS A 246 -2.31 3.10 19.53
C HIS A 246 -2.45 4.49 20.17
N LEU A 247 -2.54 5.55 19.34
CA LEU A 247 -2.72 6.92 19.84
C LEU A 247 -4.05 7.08 20.57
N SER A 248 -5.11 6.44 20.10
CA SER A 248 -6.41 6.41 20.77
C SER A 248 -6.28 5.87 22.20
N GLY A 249 -5.63 4.72 22.38
CA GLY A 249 -5.39 4.16 23.71
C GLY A 249 -4.53 5.04 24.62
N LEU A 250 -3.60 5.82 24.06
CA LEU A 250 -2.83 6.82 24.83
C LEU A 250 -3.69 8.01 25.25
N MET A 251 -4.61 8.46 24.38
CA MET A 251 -5.54 9.54 24.69
C MET A 251 -6.59 9.12 25.74
N GLU A 252 -7.08 7.88 25.70
CA GLU A 252 -7.96 7.33 26.74
C GLU A 252 -7.29 7.33 28.11
N LYS A 253 -6.02 6.89 28.18
CA LYS A 253 -5.21 6.93 29.42
C LYS A 253 -5.00 8.36 29.94
N ALA A 254 -5.00 9.35 29.05
CA ALA A 254 -4.85 10.76 29.38
C ALA A 254 -6.18 11.48 29.64
N ASP A 255 -7.32 10.76 29.64
CA ASP A 255 -8.67 11.28 29.81
C ASP A 255 -9.04 12.38 28.78
N LEU A 256 -8.62 12.17 27.53
CA LEU A 256 -8.89 13.08 26.41
C LEU A 256 -10.01 12.52 25.52
N PRO A 257 -11.21 13.12 25.51
CA PRO A 257 -12.32 12.65 24.68
C PRO A 257 -12.03 12.93 23.20
N HIS A 258 -11.99 11.88 22.39
CA HIS A 258 -11.62 11.95 20.98
C HIS A 258 -12.50 11.06 20.10
N SER A 259 -12.42 11.26 18.78
CA SER A 259 -13.07 10.42 17.78
C SER A 259 -12.05 9.91 16.78
N VAL A 260 -12.18 8.65 16.34
CA VAL A 260 -11.24 7.98 15.44
C VAL A 260 -11.91 7.67 14.11
N LEU A 261 -11.19 7.92 13.02
CA LEU A 261 -11.66 7.73 11.65
C LEU A 261 -10.66 6.85 10.89
N ASN A 262 -11.13 5.67 10.49
CA ASN A 262 -10.29 4.61 9.93
C ASN A 262 -10.50 4.39 8.42
N ALA A 263 -11.20 5.31 7.72
CA ALA A 263 -11.52 5.21 6.30
C ALA A 263 -12.30 3.93 5.93
N ARG A 264 -13.22 3.50 6.80
CA ARG A 264 -14.06 2.30 6.61
C ARG A 264 -15.53 2.63 6.31
N GLN A 265 -16.02 3.80 6.72
CA GLN A 265 -17.46 4.15 6.64
C GLN A 265 -17.68 5.61 6.20
N ASP A 266 -18.01 5.82 4.92
CA ASP A 266 -17.99 7.18 4.33
C ASP A 266 -18.99 8.18 4.95
N LYS A 267 -20.20 7.75 5.35
CA LYS A 267 -21.26 8.67 5.81
C LYS A 267 -21.06 9.12 7.26
N GLU A 268 -20.86 8.17 8.18
CA GLU A 268 -20.66 8.48 9.60
C GLU A 268 -19.34 9.24 9.83
N GLU A 269 -18.28 8.90 9.08
CA GLU A 269 -17.02 9.63 9.13
C GLU A 269 -17.16 11.09 8.67
N ALA A 270 -17.99 11.34 7.65
CA ALA A 270 -18.27 12.71 7.20
C ALA A 270 -18.97 13.53 8.29
N ASP A 271 -19.94 12.95 9.01
CA ASP A 271 -20.63 13.63 10.10
C ASP A 271 -19.69 13.98 11.26
N ILE A 272 -18.78 13.07 11.61
CA ILE A 272 -17.75 13.31 12.64
C ILE A 272 -16.79 14.42 12.20
N ILE A 273 -16.30 14.38 10.96
CA ILE A 273 -15.36 15.36 10.41
C ILE A 273 -15.97 16.75 10.30
N ALA A 274 -17.24 16.85 9.92
CA ALA A 274 -17.95 18.12 9.88
C ALA A 274 -17.99 18.81 11.26
N GLN A 275 -17.92 18.03 12.33
CA GLN A 275 -17.87 18.52 13.71
C GLN A 275 -16.45 18.70 14.26
N ALA A 276 -15.40 18.32 13.53
CA ALA A 276 -14.02 18.41 14.00
C ALA A 276 -13.56 19.85 14.29
N GLY A 277 -14.23 20.85 13.71
CA GLY A 277 -13.95 22.27 13.93
C GLY A 277 -14.64 22.90 15.13
N GLN A 278 -15.40 22.13 15.93
CA GLN A 278 -16.07 22.64 17.14
C GLN A 278 -15.11 22.75 18.33
N SER A 279 -15.38 23.67 19.25
CA SER A 279 -14.50 23.93 20.40
C SER A 279 -14.22 22.64 21.21
N GLY A 280 -12.94 22.43 21.54
CA GLY A 280 -12.47 21.30 22.33
C GLY A 280 -12.50 19.94 21.61
N ARG A 281 -12.93 19.85 20.35
CA ARG A 281 -12.97 18.54 19.65
C ARG A 281 -11.57 18.04 19.30
N ILE A 282 -11.34 16.75 19.57
CA ILE A 282 -10.14 16.02 19.17
C ILE A 282 -10.56 14.96 18.15
N THR A 283 -9.96 14.97 16.97
CA THR A 283 -10.26 14.01 15.90
C THR A 283 -8.98 13.36 15.42
N LEU A 284 -8.94 12.03 15.43
CA LEU A 284 -7.87 11.22 14.85
C LEU A 284 -8.32 10.74 13.48
N ALA A 285 -7.49 10.97 12.45
CA ALA A 285 -7.78 10.57 11.08
C ALA A 285 -6.62 9.73 10.54
N THR A 286 -6.89 8.48 10.18
CA THR A 286 -5.92 7.64 9.46
C THR A 286 -5.82 8.09 8.02
N ASN A 287 -4.60 8.32 7.54
CA ASN A 287 -4.28 8.86 6.23
C ASN A 287 -5.10 10.11 5.91
N MET A 288 -6.04 9.98 4.97
CA MET A 288 -6.93 11.04 4.51
C MET A 288 -8.40 10.67 4.78
N ALA A 289 -8.69 9.96 5.88
CA ALA A 289 -10.06 9.71 6.34
C ALA A 289 -10.83 11.04 6.46
N GLY A 290 -12.11 11.04 6.07
CA GLY A 290 -12.87 12.29 5.98
C GLY A 290 -12.53 13.17 4.77
N ARG A 291 -11.99 12.60 3.69
CA ARG A 291 -11.73 13.35 2.46
C ARG A 291 -13.02 13.92 1.86
N GLY A 292 -12.92 15.06 1.18
CA GLY A 292 -14.08 15.74 0.58
C GLY A 292 -14.93 16.55 1.57
N THR A 293 -14.94 16.18 2.85
CA THR A 293 -15.73 16.88 3.87
C THR A 293 -15.04 18.15 4.38
N ASP A 294 -15.82 19.22 4.51
CA ASP A 294 -15.35 20.51 4.98
C ASP A 294 -15.39 20.64 6.51
N ILE A 295 -14.28 21.10 7.10
CA ILE A 295 -14.18 21.33 8.55
C ILE A 295 -14.39 22.81 8.81
N ARG A 296 -15.63 23.17 9.13
CA ARG A 296 -16.00 24.56 9.46
C ARG A 296 -15.68 24.85 10.93
N LEU A 297 -15.10 26.02 11.19
CA LEU A 297 -14.84 26.46 12.56
C LEU A 297 -16.15 26.78 13.29
N GLY A 298 -16.30 26.26 14.50
CA GLY A 298 -17.39 26.61 15.41
C GLY A 298 -17.28 28.05 15.94
N THR A 299 -18.35 28.52 16.57
CA THR A 299 -18.40 29.85 17.20
C THR A 299 -17.28 29.99 18.24
N GLY A 300 -16.51 31.08 18.19
CA GLY A 300 -15.43 31.35 19.15
C GLY A 300 -14.09 30.66 18.84
N VAL A 301 -14.06 29.68 17.92
CA VAL A 301 -12.85 28.88 17.63
C VAL A 301 -11.79 29.70 16.88
N ALA A 302 -12.20 30.64 16.02
CA ALA A 302 -11.28 31.50 15.30
C ALA A 302 -10.43 32.35 16.27
N GLN A 303 -11.00 32.81 17.38
CA GLN A 303 -10.31 33.57 18.44
C GLN A 303 -9.30 32.72 19.21
N LEU A 304 -9.51 31.40 19.25
CA LEU A 304 -8.59 30.42 19.85
C LEU A 304 -7.45 30.02 18.91
N GLY A 305 -7.33 30.66 17.74
CA GLY A 305 -6.32 30.34 16.73
C GLY A 305 -6.79 29.33 15.66
N GLY A 306 -8.09 29.00 15.63
CA GLY A 306 -8.67 28.10 14.63
C GLY A 306 -8.30 26.63 14.81
N LEU A 307 -8.52 25.83 13.76
CA LEU A 307 -8.17 24.40 13.78
C LEU A 307 -6.65 24.21 13.85
N HIS A 308 -6.21 23.36 14.77
CA HIS A 308 -4.83 22.90 14.84
C HIS A 308 -4.71 21.53 14.16
N VAL A 309 -3.75 21.38 13.24
CA VAL A 309 -3.52 20.12 12.53
C VAL A 309 -2.14 19.57 12.88
N ILE A 310 -2.10 18.33 13.36
CA ILE A 310 -0.87 17.63 13.71
C ILE A 310 -0.68 16.47 12.74
N ALA A 311 0.45 16.42 12.04
CA ALA A 311 0.90 15.22 11.37
C ALA A 311 1.81 14.43 12.32
N THR A 312 1.46 13.19 12.63
CA THR A 312 2.31 12.34 13.49
C THR A 312 3.48 11.75 12.70
N GLU A 313 3.39 11.72 11.37
CA GLU A 313 4.42 11.19 10.48
C GLU A 313 4.42 12.00 9.19
N ARG A 314 5.55 11.97 8.47
CA ARG A 314 5.63 12.46 7.09
C ARG A 314 5.22 11.37 6.13
N HIS A 315 4.37 11.70 5.18
CA HIS A 315 4.04 10.80 4.08
C HIS A 315 5.19 10.76 3.06
N GLU A 316 5.22 9.67 2.28
CA GLU A 316 6.19 9.49 1.19
C GLU A 316 6.13 10.62 0.16
N ALA A 317 4.94 11.18 -0.08
CA ALA A 317 4.73 12.30 -0.99
C ALA A 317 4.36 13.57 -0.21
N ARG A 318 5.11 14.66 -0.44
CA ARG A 318 4.92 15.95 0.24
C ARG A 318 3.52 16.54 0.05
N ARG A 319 2.91 16.25 -1.09
CA ARG A 319 1.55 16.72 -1.38
C ARG A 319 0.51 16.16 -0.42
N ILE A 320 0.68 14.93 0.08
CA ILE A 320 -0.26 14.32 1.03
C ILE A 320 -0.18 15.07 2.37
N ASP A 321 1.03 15.38 2.85
CA ASP A 321 1.19 16.25 4.02
C ASP A 321 0.52 17.61 3.82
N ARG A 322 0.67 18.21 2.62
CA ARG A 322 0.00 19.48 2.29
C ARG A 322 -1.52 19.37 2.24
N GLN A 323 -2.08 18.23 1.84
CA GLN A 323 -3.52 17.99 1.88
C GLN A 323 -4.03 17.94 3.33
N LEU A 324 -3.30 17.24 4.22
CA LEU A 324 -3.62 17.20 5.65
C LEU A 324 -3.55 18.61 6.27
N PHE A 325 -2.45 19.34 6.08
CA PHE A 325 -2.34 20.73 6.55
C PHE A 325 -3.36 21.67 5.89
N GLY A 326 -3.78 21.32 4.67
CA GLY A 326 -4.85 21.96 3.91
C GLY A 326 -6.21 21.95 4.60
N ARG A 327 -6.41 21.09 5.61
CA ARG A 327 -7.66 20.95 6.37
C ARG A 327 -7.93 22.13 7.30
N CYS A 328 -6.92 22.90 7.69
CA CYS A 328 -7.10 24.15 8.44
C CYS A 328 -6.86 25.40 7.58
N GLY A 329 -7.30 26.57 8.05
CA GLY A 329 -7.11 27.85 7.38
C GLY A 329 -7.91 28.03 6.09
N ARG A 330 -9.09 27.39 6.01
CA ARG A 330 -10.01 27.52 4.88
C ARG A 330 -10.69 28.88 4.87
N GLN A 331 -11.01 29.42 3.69
CA GLN A 331 -11.67 30.73 3.53
C GLN A 331 -11.04 31.87 4.35
N GLY A 332 -9.71 31.85 4.52
CA GLY A 332 -8.97 32.87 5.28
C GLY A 332 -9.12 32.78 6.79
N ASP A 333 -9.64 31.66 7.30
CA ASP A 333 -9.66 31.35 8.72
C ASP A 333 -8.24 31.24 9.29
N PRO A 334 -8.05 31.55 10.59
CA PRO A 334 -6.82 31.21 11.27
C PRO A 334 -6.71 29.68 11.41
N GLY A 335 -5.48 29.20 11.52
CA GLY A 335 -5.20 27.79 11.74
C GLY A 335 -3.71 27.59 11.83
N THR A 336 -3.28 26.56 12.56
CA THR A 336 -1.87 26.20 12.63
C THR A 336 -1.70 24.75 12.26
N SER A 337 -0.60 24.42 11.62
CA SER A 337 -0.24 23.05 11.27
C SER A 337 1.18 22.75 11.68
N GLU A 338 1.42 21.57 12.22
CA GLU A 338 2.76 21.11 12.61
C GLU A 338 2.95 19.62 12.32
N ALA A 339 4.20 19.19 12.25
CA ALA A 339 4.56 17.78 12.17
C ALA A 339 5.38 17.40 13.41
N ILE A 340 4.95 16.36 14.11
CA ILE A 340 5.65 15.79 15.26
C ILE A 340 6.11 14.40 14.84
N ILE A 341 7.40 14.24 14.54
CA ILE A 341 7.95 13.14 13.74
C ILE A 341 9.13 12.47 14.43
N SER A 342 9.44 11.22 14.08
CA SER A 342 10.51 10.42 14.71
C SER A 342 11.57 9.96 13.71
N LEU A 343 12.83 9.90 14.14
CA LEU A 343 13.90 9.30 13.34
C LEU A 343 13.73 7.79 13.10
N GLU A 344 12.80 7.16 13.83
CA GLU A 344 12.40 5.77 13.67
C GLU A 344 11.23 5.58 12.69
N ASP A 345 10.65 6.67 12.16
CA ASP A 345 9.54 6.59 11.19
C ASP A 345 9.94 5.74 9.96
N GLU A 346 8.97 5.00 9.41
CA GLU A 346 9.16 4.11 8.25
C GLU A 346 9.88 4.80 7.09
N LEU A 347 9.50 6.05 6.80
CA LEU A 347 10.09 6.87 5.75
C LEU A 347 11.61 7.06 5.93
N ILE A 348 12.08 7.28 7.16
CA ILE A 348 13.51 7.41 7.44
C ILE A 348 14.18 6.05 7.43
N THR A 349 13.54 5.03 8.00
CA THR A 349 14.14 3.71 8.13
C THR A 349 14.37 3.02 6.78
N VAL A 350 13.49 3.25 5.82
CA VAL A 350 13.56 2.71 4.45
C VAL A 350 14.55 3.47 3.57
N TYR A 351 14.50 4.82 3.57
CA TYR A 351 15.21 5.61 2.56
C TYR A 351 16.54 6.21 3.04
N ILE A 352 16.81 6.21 4.36
CA ILE A 352 18.02 6.77 4.94
C ILE A 352 18.88 5.67 5.57
N GLY A 353 20.16 5.64 5.18
CA GLY A 353 21.13 4.66 5.66
C GLY A 353 21.34 4.68 7.18
N ARG A 354 21.61 3.49 7.75
CA ARG A 354 21.73 3.26 9.20
C ARG A 354 22.75 4.17 9.89
N ALA A 355 23.91 4.42 9.25
CA ALA A 355 24.95 5.28 9.81
C ALA A 355 24.50 6.74 9.97
N LEU A 356 23.82 7.29 8.95
CA LEU A 356 23.33 8.67 8.99
C LEU A 356 22.20 8.83 10.01
N ARG A 357 21.34 7.82 10.14
CA ARG A 357 20.28 7.79 11.15
C ARG A 357 20.84 7.73 12.57
N TRP A 358 21.86 6.91 12.81
CA TRP A 358 22.52 6.84 14.12
C TRP A 358 23.18 8.18 14.50
N LEU A 359 23.88 8.83 13.56
CA LEU A 359 24.44 10.17 13.77
C LEU A 359 23.36 11.20 14.07
N ALA A 360 22.22 11.14 13.37
CA ALA A 360 21.08 11.99 13.65
C ALA A 360 20.50 11.74 15.04
N ALA A 361 20.33 10.49 15.46
CA ALA A 361 19.81 10.15 16.79
C ALA A 361 20.73 10.63 17.92
N VAL A 362 22.05 10.52 17.74
CA VAL A 362 23.04 11.01 18.73
C VAL A 362 23.05 12.54 18.82
N THR A 363 22.78 13.24 17.72
CA THR A 363 22.76 14.72 17.68
C THR A 363 21.42 15.29 18.16
N VAL A 364 20.32 14.60 17.94
CA VAL A 364 18.97 14.93 18.44
C VAL A 364 18.82 14.46 19.89
N ARG A 365 19.61 15.04 20.80
CA ARG A 365 19.50 14.81 22.25
C ARG A 365 18.46 15.71 22.93
N ALA A 366 18.16 16.87 22.34
CA ALA A 366 17.15 17.80 22.81
C ALA A 366 16.06 17.97 21.72
N PRO A 367 14.86 17.40 21.91
CA PRO A 367 13.76 17.56 20.97
C PRO A 367 13.37 19.04 20.84
N GLY A 368 13.04 19.48 19.62
CA GLY A 368 12.66 20.86 19.33
C GLY A 368 13.82 21.87 19.25
N SER A 369 15.08 21.44 19.41
CA SER A 369 16.24 22.30 19.19
C SER A 369 16.38 22.72 17.71
N PHE A 370 17.00 23.89 17.47
CA PHE A 370 17.26 24.37 16.10
C PHE A 370 18.03 23.34 15.25
N VAL A 371 19.01 22.68 15.86
CA VAL A 371 19.82 21.62 15.22
C VAL A 371 18.94 20.42 14.86
N ALA A 372 18.10 19.94 15.78
CA ALA A 372 17.19 18.84 15.51
C ALA A 372 16.23 19.15 14.36
N ARG A 373 15.66 20.36 14.35
CA ARG A 373 14.78 20.82 13.27
C ARG A 373 15.51 20.88 11.93
N TRP A 374 16.72 21.41 11.89
CA TRP A 374 17.51 21.51 10.66
C TRP A 374 17.85 20.11 10.11
N ILE A 375 18.34 19.21 10.97
CA ILE A 375 18.64 17.82 10.59
C ILE A 375 17.39 17.11 10.09
N GLY A 376 16.27 17.21 10.82
CA GLY A 376 15.01 16.59 10.40
C GLY A 376 14.54 17.09 9.05
N ASN A 377 14.45 18.41 8.85
CA ASN A 377 14.05 18.97 7.56
C ASN A 377 14.89 18.44 6.39
N VAL A 378 16.20 18.30 6.59
CA VAL A 378 17.12 17.76 5.58
C VAL A 378 16.89 16.26 5.35
N LEU A 379 16.77 15.47 6.41
CA LEU A 379 16.62 14.01 6.32
C LEU A 379 15.26 13.62 5.74
N PHE A 380 14.18 14.11 6.32
CA PHE A 380 12.82 13.87 5.83
C PHE A 380 12.64 14.42 4.42
N GLY A 381 13.17 15.63 4.14
CA GLY A 381 13.13 16.19 2.80
C GLY A 381 13.81 15.31 1.75
N ARG A 382 14.96 14.70 2.08
CA ARG A 382 15.67 13.74 1.21
C ARG A 382 14.92 12.42 1.08
N ALA A 383 14.39 11.90 2.18
CA ALA A 383 13.64 10.64 2.19
C ALA A 383 12.38 10.75 1.31
N GLN A 384 11.59 11.82 1.46
CA GLN A 384 10.43 12.10 0.60
C GLN A 384 10.84 12.21 -0.87
N GLN A 385 11.92 12.91 -1.18
CA GLN A 385 12.37 13.04 -2.57
C GLN A 385 12.81 11.68 -3.16
N ALA A 386 13.43 10.82 -2.37
CA ALA A 386 13.80 9.47 -2.78
C ALA A 386 12.55 8.59 -3.01
N ALA A 387 11.58 8.65 -2.09
CA ALA A 387 10.31 7.95 -2.20
C ALA A 387 9.50 8.40 -3.43
N GLU A 388 9.32 9.70 -3.63
CA GLU A 388 8.62 10.26 -4.79
C GLU A 388 9.25 9.82 -6.12
N ARG A 389 10.58 9.81 -6.22
CA ARG A 389 11.29 9.33 -7.42
C ARG A 389 11.09 7.84 -7.65
N LEU A 390 11.10 7.02 -6.59
CA LEU A 390 10.85 5.60 -6.71
C LEU A 390 9.43 5.33 -7.23
N HIS A 391 8.44 6.00 -6.64
CA HIS A 391 7.04 5.88 -7.04
C HIS A 391 6.79 6.34 -8.47
N ALA A 392 7.42 7.44 -8.89
CA ALA A 392 7.34 7.90 -10.28
C ALA A 392 7.91 6.86 -11.26
N ARG A 393 9.02 6.19 -10.91
CA ARG A 393 9.57 5.10 -11.73
C ARG A 393 8.62 3.91 -11.80
N MET A 394 8.07 3.47 -10.68
CA MET A 394 7.13 2.33 -10.66
C MET A 394 5.90 2.60 -11.54
N ARG A 395 5.35 3.81 -11.51
CA ARG A 395 4.23 4.20 -12.38
C ARG A 395 4.62 4.24 -13.86
N HIS A 396 5.81 4.72 -14.17
CA HIS A 396 6.36 4.73 -15.53
C HIS A 396 6.58 3.31 -16.08
N ASP A 397 7.13 2.43 -15.26
CA ASP A 397 7.38 1.03 -15.63
C ASP A 397 6.06 0.27 -15.80
N LEU A 398 5.06 0.52 -14.96
CA LEU A 398 3.70 -0.01 -15.11
C LEU A 398 3.08 0.43 -16.44
N LEU A 399 3.20 1.72 -16.80
CA LEU A 399 2.70 2.23 -18.07
C LEU A 399 3.39 1.55 -19.27
N LYS A 400 4.71 1.37 -19.21
CA LYS A 400 5.47 0.66 -20.25
C LYS A 400 5.03 -0.79 -20.40
N MET A 401 4.84 -1.51 -19.28
CA MET A 401 4.34 -2.89 -19.33
C MET A 401 2.94 -2.95 -19.97
N ASP A 402 2.06 -2.02 -19.61
CA ASP A 402 0.71 -1.93 -20.18
C ASP A 402 0.73 -1.60 -21.70
N GLU A 403 1.68 -0.78 -22.15
CA GLU A 403 1.91 -0.51 -23.58
C GLU A 403 2.42 -1.75 -24.32
N GLN A 404 3.40 -2.46 -23.76
CA GLN A 404 3.92 -3.72 -24.32
C GLN A 404 2.86 -4.83 -24.41
N ILE A 405 2.02 -4.99 -23.38
CA ILE A 405 0.89 -5.91 -23.40
C ILE A 405 -0.14 -5.49 -24.48
N GLY A 406 -0.36 -4.19 -24.63
CA GLY A 406 -1.21 -3.66 -25.70
C GLY A 406 -0.69 -4.01 -27.10
N GLU A 407 0.62 -3.86 -27.34
CA GLU A 407 1.26 -4.18 -28.62
C GLU A 407 1.27 -5.68 -28.93
N SER A 408 1.54 -6.54 -27.93
CA SER A 408 1.55 -7.99 -28.11
C SER A 408 0.14 -8.54 -28.38
N LEU A 409 -0.89 -8.01 -27.74
CA LEU A 409 -2.28 -8.36 -28.00
C LEU A 409 -2.80 -7.79 -29.32
N ALA A 410 -2.28 -6.65 -29.80
CA ALA A 410 -2.69 -6.07 -31.08
C ALA A 410 -2.35 -6.94 -32.29
N PHE A 411 -1.37 -7.85 -32.18
CA PHE A 411 -1.11 -8.89 -33.19
C PHE A 411 -2.26 -9.91 -33.33
N THR A 412 -3.13 -10.04 -32.33
CA THR A 412 -4.32 -10.91 -32.35
C THR A 412 -5.63 -10.19 -32.72
N GLY A 413 -5.55 -8.91 -33.08
CA GLY A 413 -6.71 -8.04 -33.33
C GLY A 413 -6.81 -6.94 -32.27
N ARG A 414 -7.29 -5.76 -32.69
CA ARG A 414 -7.39 -4.58 -31.81
C ARG A 414 -8.34 -4.86 -30.63
N PRO A 415 -7.89 -4.73 -29.37
CA PRO A 415 -8.82 -4.55 -28.27
C PRO A 415 -9.24 -3.06 -28.28
N GLU A 416 -10.50 -2.82 -28.62
CA GLU A 416 -11.14 -1.49 -28.75
C GLU A 416 -11.02 -0.57 -27.51
#